data_AF-A0A2J6I3Q9-F1
#
_entry.id   AF-A0A2J6I3Q9-F1
#
_cell.length_a   1.000
_cell.length_b   1.000
_cell.length_c   1.000
_cell.angle_alpha   90.00
_cell.angle_beta   90.00
_cell.angle_gamma   90.00
#
_symmetry.space_group_name_H-M   'P 1'
#
loop_
_entity.id
_entity.type
_entity.pdbx_description
1 polymer ?
#
loop_
_entity_poly.entity_id
_entity_poly.type
_entity_poly.pdbx_seq_one_letter_code
_entity_poly.pdbx_strand_id
1 'polypeptide(L)'
;MSLLNINVIFMKNYTISFILLIALFISAINVYSQFPDELIARKEIFVEFNLNSATDTKAQLEKLNKVISISDFDIEDLRVEAYVSINKYDEFNELGYNYKLLTPPSMLLSRADLDKDESKGVNEWDYYPNWQQYNDMMQQFADGYPTICELISIGQSAEGRDILFLHIGDSIDTETNEPEFMYTSSIHGDELTGYVLTLRLADYLLSNYGNDERVTNLVDNVDIWINPMANPDGTFAGGNNSVYGATRFNSNGVDMNRNYPDPEDGPHPDGNAYQQATTLFMNFASERDFVMSANFHGGAEVINYPWDTWSKLSADDDWWYFVSREYADTVHQYAPAYYMRDLDNGVTNGYQWYSISGGRQDYMNYYQHCREVTAEISSTKLPSASQLPDFWNWNYRSLLNYMEQVLYGVRGLVTNASNGNTIKAKVFANSHDFDESYVYSTASNGNYQRLLKSGLYSLTFSALGYYDKTVPMVAAIDYGTTILNVQLEPITSIVDAKKVFARVYPNPASQYVKLDFAHDGEHTVQLIDIQGKVISEFLTSETQLQIPLDNVSPGKYLISIKAFSGDSFVVNLVVN
;
A
#
# COMPACT_ATOMS: atom_id res chain seq x y z
N MET A 1 -52.66 -67.90 6.68
CA MET A 1 -51.30 -67.83 7.27
C MET A 1 -50.38 -67.24 6.20
N SER A 2 -50.50 -65.97 5.81
CA SER A 2 -50.37 -64.71 6.57
C SER A 2 -48.90 -64.29 6.79
N LEU A 3 -48.33 -63.62 5.78
CA LEU A 3 -47.92 -62.21 5.82
C LEU A 3 -47.04 -61.66 6.98
N LEU A 4 -46.26 -62.49 7.69
CA LEU A 4 -45.51 -62.00 8.87
C LEU A 4 -44.00 -61.77 8.73
N ASN A 5 -43.36 -62.06 7.59
CA ASN A 5 -41.89 -61.98 7.50
C ASN A 5 -41.29 -60.90 6.57
N ILE A 6 -42.09 -60.04 5.94
CA ILE A 6 -41.57 -58.94 5.10
C ILE A 6 -41.48 -57.61 5.85
N ASN A 7 -42.26 -57.41 6.92
CA ASN A 7 -42.26 -56.15 7.68
C ASN A 7 -41.10 -55.97 8.66
N VAL A 8 -40.41 -57.05 9.06
CA VAL A 8 -39.32 -56.96 10.05
C VAL A 8 -38.00 -56.49 9.43
N ILE A 9 -37.76 -56.77 8.14
CA ILE A 9 -36.54 -56.35 7.43
C ILE A 9 -36.66 -54.91 6.93
N PHE A 10 -37.85 -54.49 6.48
CA PHE A 10 -38.08 -53.11 6.05
C PHE A 10 -38.08 -52.11 7.21
N MET A 11 -38.65 -52.43 8.38
CA MET A 11 -38.61 -51.50 9.54
C MET A 11 -37.19 -51.32 10.10
N LYS A 12 -36.33 -52.35 10.08
CA LYS A 12 -34.96 -52.29 10.61
C LYS A 12 -34.05 -51.36 9.80
N ASN A 13 -34.22 -51.32 8.48
CA ASN A 13 -33.42 -50.46 7.61
C ASN A 13 -33.80 -48.98 7.73
N TYR A 14 -35.07 -48.65 7.98
CA TYR A 14 -35.46 -47.27 8.29
C TYR A 14 -35.03 -46.82 9.67
N THR A 15 -35.00 -47.71 10.68
CA THR A 15 -34.48 -47.34 12.01
C THR A 15 -32.98 -47.11 11.97
N ILE A 16 -32.22 -47.93 11.25
CA ILE A 16 -30.76 -47.77 11.11
C ILE A 16 -30.43 -46.52 10.28
N SER A 17 -31.13 -46.26 9.16
CA SER A 17 -30.93 -45.03 8.38
C SER A 17 -31.38 -43.77 9.11
N PHE A 18 -32.42 -43.82 9.95
CA PHE A 18 -32.87 -42.68 10.76
C PHE A 18 -31.94 -42.44 11.96
N ILE A 19 -31.37 -43.49 12.56
CA ILE A 19 -30.32 -43.38 13.58
C ILE A 19 -29.00 -42.88 12.97
N LEU A 20 -28.65 -43.26 11.74
CA LEU A 20 -27.50 -42.71 11.02
C LEU A 20 -27.72 -41.25 10.60
N LEU A 21 -28.94 -40.86 10.19
CA LEU A 21 -29.26 -39.46 9.89
C LEU A 21 -29.26 -38.58 11.15
N ILE A 22 -29.77 -39.11 12.27
CA ILE A 22 -29.71 -38.45 13.58
C ILE A 22 -28.28 -38.43 14.11
N ALA A 23 -27.48 -39.49 13.92
CA ALA A 23 -26.07 -39.49 14.30
C ALA A 23 -25.24 -38.56 13.41
N LEU A 24 -25.58 -38.39 12.13
CA LEU A 24 -25.00 -37.38 11.23
C LEU A 24 -25.45 -35.96 11.58
N PHE A 25 -26.69 -35.77 12.05
CA PHE A 25 -27.15 -34.49 12.59
C PHE A 25 -26.51 -34.18 13.96
N ILE A 26 -26.36 -35.17 14.84
CA ILE A 26 -25.72 -35.02 16.16
C ILE A 26 -24.20 -34.91 16.03
N SER A 27 -23.56 -35.52 15.02
CA SER A 27 -22.14 -35.30 14.71
C SER A 27 -21.92 -33.98 13.98
N ALA A 28 -22.87 -33.49 13.18
CA ALA A 28 -22.82 -32.12 12.64
C ALA A 28 -23.05 -31.05 13.72
N ILE A 29 -23.79 -31.37 14.79
CA ILE A 29 -23.96 -30.47 15.95
C ILE A 29 -22.71 -30.46 16.86
N ASN A 30 -21.86 -31.50 16.83
CA ASN A 30 -20.67 -31.62 17.70
C ASN A 30 -19.33 -31.34 16.99
N VAL A 31 -19.33 -30.83 15.75
CA VAL A 31 -18.11 -30.39 15.03
C VAL A 31 -18.09 -28.87 14.80
N TYR A 32 -18.98 -28.12 15.44
CA TYR A 32 -18.65 -26.72 15.72
C TYR A 32 -17.79 -26.72 16.98
N SER A 33 -16.51 -26.38 16.83
CA SER A 33 -15.83 -25.70 17.94
C SER A 33 -16.76 -24.53 18.29
N GLN A 34 -17.26 -24.49 19.52
CA GLN A 34 -18.14 -23.39 19.89
C GLN A 34 -17.24 -22.15 19.91
N PHE A 35 -17.27 -21.38 18.82
CA PHE A 35 -16.58 -20.10 18.78
C PHE A 35 -16.98 -19.29 20.00
N PRO A 36 -16.05 -18.55 20.63
CA PRO A 36 -16.40 -17.61 21.68
C PRO A 36 -17.50 -16.66 21.17
N ASP A 37 -18.52 -16.37 21.99
CA ASP A 37 -19.61 -15.46 21.60
C ASP A 37 -19.05 -14.09 21.14
N GLU A 38 -17.97 -13.63 21.79
CA GLU A 38 -17.25 -12.41 21.44
C GLU A 38 -16.63 -12.47 20.03
N LEU A 39 -16.07 -13.62 19.63
CA LEU A 39 -15.52 -13.82 18.29
C LEU A 39 -16.60 -13.70 17.23
N ILE A 40 -17.79 -14.27 17.47
CA ILE A 40 -18.92 -14.17 16.55
C ILE A 40 -19.41 -12.72 16.46
N ALA A 41 -19.47 -12.02 17.59
CA ALA A 41 -19.98 -10.66 17.67
C ALA A 41 -19.05 -9.63 17.03
N ARG A 42 -17.73 -9.79 17.22
CA ARG A 42 -16.71 -8.80 16.81
C ARG A 42 -15.88 -9.22 15.61
N LYS A 43 -15.97 -10.48 15.17
CA LYS A 43 -15.09 -11.12 14.17
C LYS A 43 -13.61 -11.17 14.59
N GLU A 44 -13.33 -10.87 15.85
CA GLU A 44 -12.02 -10.95 16.48
C GLU A 44 -12.16 -11.23 17.98
N ILE A 45 -11.11 -11.78 18.58
CA ILE A 45 -10.89 -11.82 20.04
C ILE A 45 -9.49 -11.33 20.35
N PHE A 46 -9.31 -10.80 21.56
CA PHE A 46 -8.01 -10.45 22.10
C PHE A 46 -7.62 -11.46 23.17
N VAL A 47 -6.45 -12.07 23.04
CA VAL A 47 -6.04 -13.21 23.87
C VAL A 47 -4.66 -13.00 24.50
N GLU A 48 -4.49 -13.60 25.67
CA GLU A 48 -3.21 -13.72 26.37
C GLU A 48 -2.85 -15.21 26.50
N PHE A 49 -1.61 -15.57 26.15
CA PHE A 49 -1.06 -16.92 26.39
C PHE A 49 0.46 -16.86 26.52
N ASN A 50 1.07 -17.94 27.02
CA ASN A 50 2.52 -18.04 27.16
C ASN A 50 3.12 -18.98 26.10
N LEU A 51 4.29 -18.60 25.57
CA LEU A 51 5.10 -19.47 24.73
C LEU A 51 5.78 -20.56 25.56
N ASN A 52 6.21 -21.62 24.89
CA ASN A 52 6.95 -22.69 25.53
C ASN A 52 8.44 -22.32 25.63
N SER A 53 8.95 -22.23 26.85
CA SER A 53 10.37 -21.93 27.14
C SER A 53 11.35 -23.01 26.67
N ALA A 54 10.89 -24.24 26.38
CA ALA A 54 11.73 -25.33 25.91
C ALA A 54 12.00 -25.28 24.38
N THR A 55 11.34 -24.38 23.66
CA THR A 55 11.47 -24.22 22.20
C THR A 55 12.00 -22.84 21.85
N ASP A 56 12.57 -22.70 20.66
CA ASP A 56 13.08 -21.43 20.18
C ASP A 56 11.96 -20.38 20.12
N THR A 57 12.07 -19.34 20.94
CA THR A 57 11.11 -18.24 21.05
C THR A 57 10.92 -17.53 19.71
N LYS A 58 12.01 -17.23 18.99
CA LYS A 58 11.93 -16.51 17.72
C LYS A 58 11.18 -17.36 16.69
N ALA A 59 11.51 -18.64 16.59
CA ALA A 59 10.82 -19.55 15.68
C ALA A 59 9.32 -19.72 16.02
N GLN A 60 8.96 -19.67 17.31
CA GLN A 60 7.56 -19.68 17.74
C GLN A 60 6.82 -18.42 17.31
N LEU A 61 7.40 -17.23 17.53
CA LEU A 61 6.81 -15.95 17.13
C LEU A 61 6.63 -15.86 15.62
N GLU A 62 7.63 -16.26 14.83
CA GLU A 62 7.53 -16.30 13.36
C GLU A 62 6.40 -17.22 12.87
N LYS A 63 6.19 -18.36 13.54
CA LYS A 63 5.05 -19.24 13.23
C LYS A 63 3.72 -18.58 13.59
N LEU A 64 3.65 -17.89 14.72
CA LEU A 64 2.44 -17.22 15.20
C LEU A 64 2.04 -16.05 14.30
N ASN A 65 3.00 -15.25 13.82
CA ASN A 65 2.75 -14.10 12.95
C ASN A 65 2.03 -14.45 11.64
N LYS A 66 2.03 -15.73 11.24
CA LYS A 66 1.29 -16.24 10.07
C LYS A 66 -0.18 -16.54 10.34
N VAL A 67 -0.55 -16.65 11.62
CA VAL A 67 -1.87 -17.09 12.06
C VAL A 67 -2.61 -15.99 12.83
N ILE A 68 -1.90 -15.22 13.65
CA ILE A 68 -2.46 -14.21 14.55
C ILE A 68 -1.69 -12.90 14.42
N SER A 69 -2.30 -11.79 14.85
CA SER A 69 -1.64 -10.49 14.92
C SER A 69 -1.15 -10.25 16.35
N ILE A 70 0.15 -10.44 16.57
CA ILE A 70 0.78 -10.18 17.87
C ILE A 70 0.72 -8.68 18.16
N SER A 71 0.21 -8.33 19.33
CA SER A 71 0.09 -6.94 19.80
C SER A 71 1.18 -6.57 20.80
N ASP A 72 1.55 -7.51 21.68
CA ASP A 72 2.63 -7.33 22.65
C ASP A 72 3.31 -8.66 22.95
N PHE A 73 4.59 -8.61 23.27
CA PHE A 73 5.38 -9.77 23.68
C PHE A 73 6.32 -9.41 24.84
N ASP A 74 6.03 -9.98 26.00
CA ASP A 74 6.88 -9.90 27.18
C ASP A 74 7.90 -11.05 27.16
N ILE A 75 9.18 -10.70 27.02
CA ILE A 75 10.28 -11.66 26.97
C ILE A 75 10.57 -12.31 28.34
N GLU A 76 10.27 -11.64 29.45
CA GLU A 76 10.57 -12.16 30.79
C GLU A 76 9.65 -13.33 31.15
N ASP A 77 8.36 -13.16 30.86
CA ASP A 77 7.32 -14.18 31.13
C ASP A 77 6.93 -15.01 29.91
N LEU A 78 7.56 -14.74 28.75
CA LEU A 78 7.22 -15.31 27.44
C LEU A 78 5.72 -15.16 27.12
N ARG A 79 5.11 -14.06 27.56
CA ARG A 79 3.67 -13.79 27.43
C ARG A 79 3.41 -13.08 26.12
N VAL A 80 2.45 -13.58 25.36
CA VAL A 80 1.96 -12.99 24.12
C VAL A 80 0.55 -12.46 24.34
N GLU A 81 0.33 -11.21 23.94
CA GLU A 81 -1.00 -10.65 23.74
C GLU A 81 -1.23 -10.50 22.24
N ALA A 82 -2.36 -10.99 21.73
CA ALA A 82 -2.60 -11.03 20.29
C ALA A 82 -4.08 -10.96 19.91
N TYR A 83 -4.33 -10.45 18.71
CA TYR A 83 -5.63 -10.50 18.06
C TYR A 83 -5.75 -11.79 17.23
N VAL A 84 -6.87 -12.48 17.41
CA VAL A 84 -7.22 -13.66 16.60
C VAL A 84 -8.48 -13.33 15.83
N SER A 85 -8.37 -13.33 14.49
CA SER A 85 -9.51 -13.17 13.60
C SER A 85 -10.40 -14.42 13.59
N ILE A 86 -11.70 -14.23 13.36
CA ILE A 86 -12.65 -15.31 13.11
C ILE A 86 -12.21 -16.24 11.98
N ASN A 87 -11.52 -15.73 10.96
CA ASN A 87 -11.05 -16.51 9.81
C ASN A 87 -9.82 -17.39 10.14
N LYS A 88 -9.10 -17.08 11.22
CA LYS A 88 -7.89 -17.77 11.65
C LYS A 88 -8.04 -18.51 12.98
N TYR A 89 -9.23 -18.45 13.58
CA TYR A 89 -9.45 -19.03 14.90
C TYR A 89 -9.23 -20.54 14.96
N ASP A 90 -9.71 -21.29 13.96
CA ASP A 90 -9.51 -22.75 13.95
C ASP A 90 -8.01 -23.10 13.84
N GLU A 91 -7.26 -22.40 12.97
CA GLU A 91 -5.81 -22.56 12.83
C GLU A 91 -5.08 -22.20 14.14
N PHE A 92 -5.48 -21.11 14.81
CA PHE A 92 -4.94 -20.72 16.12
C PHE A 92 -5.26 -21.78 17.19
N ASN A 93 -6.49 -22.27 17.24
CA ASN A 93 -6.94 -23.26 18.22
C ASN A 93 -6.20 -24.60 18.04
N GLU A 94 -5.87 -24.98 16.79
CA GLU A 94 -5.03 -26.14 16.49
C GLU A 94 -3.59 -26.03 17.00
N LEU A 95 -3.09 -24.82 17.27
CA LEU A 95 -1.78 -24.63 17.91
C LEU A 95 -1.74 -25.11 19.36
N GLY A 96 -2.91 -25.28 20.00
CA GLY A 96 -3.03 -25.92 21.31
C GLY A 96 -2.56 -25.07 22.50
N TYR A 97 -2.48 -23.75 22.34
CA TYR A 97 -2.20 -22.84 23.46
C TYR A 97 -3.39 -22.74 24.41
N ASN A 98 -3.13 -22.82 25.71
CA ASN A 98 -4.11 -22.40 26.71
C ASN A 98 -4.07 -20.88 26.78
N TYR A 99 -5.17 -20.23 26.37
CA TYR A 99 -5.26 -18.78 26.32
C TYR A 99 -6.37 -18.25 27.23
N LYS A 100 -6.24 -16.98 27.61
CA LYS A 100 -7.25 -16.21 28.34
C LYS A 100 -7.80 -15.13 27.41
N LEU A 101 -9.12 -14.95 27.41
CA LEU A 101 -9.76 -13.82 26.75
C LEU A 101 -9.49 -12.54 27.54
N LEU A 102 -9.01 -11.51 26.85
CA LEU A 102 -8.79 -10.17 27.36
C LEU A 102 -9.82 -9.21 26.77
N THR A 103 -10.08 -8.10 27.48
CA THR A 103 -10.80 -6.97 26.90
C THR A 103 -9.87 -6.28 25.90
N PRO A 104 -10.30 -6.05 24.64
CA PRO A 104 -9.46 -5.39 23.66
C PRO A 104 -9.16 -3.93 24.05
N PRO A 105 -8.01 -3.37 23.64
CA PRO A 105 -7.62 -1.99 23.93
C PRO A 105 -8.71 -0.95 23.61
N SER A 106 -9.45 -1.15 22.52
CA SER A 106 -10.53 -0.25 22.06
C SER A 106 -11.76 -0.18 22.99
N MET A 107 -11.80 -1.03 24.03
CA MET A 107 -12.88 -1.11 25.03
C MET A 107 -12.40 -0.84 26.46
N LEU A 108 -11.12 -0.45 26.66
CA LEU A 108 -10.59 -0.15 27.98
C LEU A 108 -10.99 1.25 28.50
N LEU A 109 -11.27 2.17 27.59
CA LEU A 109 -11.67 3.55 27.90
C LEU A 109 -13.19 3.73 27.85
N SER A 110 -13.71 4.72 28.58
CA SER A 110 -15.11 5.07 28.49
C SER A 110 -15.38 5.95 27.27
N ARG A 111 -16.63 6.00 26.80
CA ARG A 111 -17.02 6.94 25.75
C ARG A 111 -16.73 8.41 26.09
N ALA A 112 -16.74 8.78 27.37
CA ALA A 112 -16.42 10.14 27.79
C ALA A 112 -14.94 10.51 27.61
N ASP A 113 -14.06 9.51 27.57
CA ASP A 113 -12.61 9.69 27.32
C ASP A 113 -12.26 9.77 25.83
N LEU A 114 -13.23 9.45 24.95
CA LEU A 114 -13.04 9.29 23.51
C LEU A 114 -13.86 10.30 22.69
N ASP A 115 -15.14 10.43 23.01
CA ASP A 115 -16.10 11.18 22.19
C ASP A 115 -16.02 12.68 22.43
N LYS A 116 -16.47 13.46 21.44
CA LYS A 116 -16.57 14.91 21.58
C LYS A 116 -17.57 15.30 22.67
N ASP A 117 -17.14 16.08 23.64
CA ASP A 117 -18.04 16.84 24.50
C ASP A 117 -18.80 17.86 23.63
N GLU A 118 -20.14 17.85 23.68
CA GLU A 118 -20.98 18.73 22.86
C GLU A 118 -20.70 20.23 23.08
N SER A 119 -20.09 20.61 24.20
CA SER A 119 -19.64 21.98 24.47
C SER A 119 -18.38 22.40 23.71
N LYS A 120 -17.63 21.44 23.15
CA LYS A 120 -16.37 21.69 22.43
C LYS A 120 -16.58 22.02 20.95
N GLY A 121 -15.78 22.98 20.48
CA GLY A 121 -15.63 23.26 19.06
C GLY A 121 -15.06 22.05 18.29
N VAL A 122 -15.23 22.04 16.98
CA VAL A 122 -14.66 21.00 16.11
C VAL A 122 -13.13 21.05 16.03
N ASN A 123 -12.52 22.19 16.39
CA ASN A 123 -11.07 22.42 16.33
C ASN A 123 -10.34 22.17 17.67
N GLU A 124 -11.00 21.55 18.65
CA GLU A 124 -10.40 21.30 19.97
C GLU A 124 -9.50 20.04 20.00
N TRP A 125 -9.47 19.24 18.92
CA TRP A 125 -8.52 18.14 18.64
C TRP A 125 -8.24 17.12 19.77
N ASP A 126 -9.07 17.09 20.81
CA ASP A 126 -8.95 16.25 22.00
C ASP A 126 -10.13 15.27 22.13
N TYR A 127 -10.63 14.83 20.97
CA TYR A 127 -11.68 13.84 20.78
C TYR A 127 -11.45 13.06 19.49
N TYR A 128 -12.03 11.85 19.39
CA TYR A 128 -12.10 11.08 18.15
C TYR A 128 -13.40 11.42 17.42
N PRO A 129 -13.36 11.98 16.20
CA PRO A 129 -14.58 12.26 15.46
C PRO A 129 -15.33 10.96 15.14
N ASN A 130 -16.62 10.93 15.47
CA ASN A 130 -17.49 9.85 15.04
C ASN A 130 -17.74 9.88 13.52
N TRP A 131 -18.45 8.91 12.96
CA TRP A 131 -18.62 8.80 11.51
C TRP A 131 -19.24 10.06 10.87
N GLN A 132 -20.26 10.66 11.50
CA GLN A 132 -20.86 11.87 10.95
C GLN A 132 -19.89 13.05 11.04
N GLN A 133 -19.24 13.23 12.19
CA GLN A 133 -18.28 14.31 12.40
C GLN A 133 -17.08 14.20 11.44
N TYR A 134 -16.61 12.98 11.17
CA TYR A 134 -15.56 12.72 10.18
C TYR A 134 -15.95 13.24 8.80
N ASN A 135 -17.09 12.78 8.28
CA ASN A 135 -17.58 13.19 6.96
C ASN A 135 -17.82 14.70 6.89
N ASP A 136 -18.40 15.28 7.94
CA ASP A 136 -18.63 16.72 8.03
C ASP A 136 -17.31 17.51 8.01
N MET A 137 -16.28 17.04 8.72
CA MET A 137 -14.95 17.68 8.73
C MET A 137 -14.28 17.60 7.37
N MET A 138 -14.27 16.42 6.73
CA MET A 138 -13.69 16.24 5.39
C MET A 138 -14.38 17.15 4.37
N GLN A 139 -15.71 17.25 4.40
CA GLN A 139 -16.45 18.16 3.52
C GLN A 139 -16.16 19.63 3.84
N GLN A 140 -16.08 20.00 5.13
CA GLN A 140 -15.79 21.37 5.55
C GLN A 140 -14.40 21.84 5.11
N PHE A 141 -13.40 20.96 5.07
CA PHE A 141 -12.08 21.30 4.55
C PHE A 141 -12.12 21.66 3.06
N ALA A 142 -12.78 20.84 2.24
CA ALA A 142 -12.95 21.13 0.81
C ALA A 142 -13.80 22.41 0.58
N ASP A 143 -14.91 22.57 1.30
CA ASP A 143 -15.80 23.73 1.17
C ASP A 143 -15.15 25.04 1.65
N GLY A 144 -14.30 24.95 2.67
CA GLY A 144 -13.62 26.09 3.27
C GLY A 144 -12.43 26.59 2.45
N TYR A 145 -11.79 25.70 1.69
CA TYR A 145 -10.58 25.98 0.91
C TYR A 145 -10.67 25.48 -0.54
N PRO A 146 -11.72 25.83 -1.30
CA PRO A 146 -12.04 25.19 -2.58
C PRO A 146 -11.04 25.51 -3.70
N THR A 147 -10.10 26.43 -3.49
CA THR A 147 -9.04 26.73 -4.46
C THR A 147 -7.83 25.82 -4.32
N ILE A 148 -7.66 25.19 -3.14
CA ILE A 148 -6.48 24.40 -2.81
C ILE A 148 -6.82 23.03 -2.20
N CYS A 149 -8.10 22.68 -2.12
CA CYS A 149 -8.55 21.45 -1.49
C CYS A 149 -9.80 20.92 -2.19
N GLU A 150 -9.81 19.63 -2.49
CA GLU A 150 -11.02 18.91 -2.88
C GLU A 150 -11.18 17.61 -2.09
N LEU A 151 -12.43 17.16 -1.96
CA LEU A 151 -12.79 15.91 -1.31
C LEU A 151 -13.04 14.84 -2.38
N ILE A 152 -12.27 13.76 -2.32
CA ILE A 152 -12.36 12.63 -3.23
C ILE A 152 -12.82 11.39 -2.45
N SER A 153 -13.79 10.65 -2.99
CA SER A 153 -14.08 9.29 -2.55
C SER A 153 -13.47 8.32 -3.55
N ILE A 154 -12.62 7.41 -3.09
CA ILE A 154 -12.07 6.34 -3.94
C ILE A 154 -13.01 5.14 -4.03
N GLY A 155 -14.18 5.21 -3.39
CA GLY A 155 -15.18 4.15 -3.35
C GLY A 155 -15.63 3.83 -1.92
N GLN A 156 -16.41 2.77 -1.78
CA GLN A 156 -17.00 2.36 -0.50
C GLN A 156 -16.36 1.11 0.07
N SER A 157 -16.32 1.02 1.40
CA SER A 157 -16.03 -0.19 2.16
C SER A 157 -17.11 -1.26 1.94
N ALA A 158 -16.92 -2.45 2.51
CA ALA A 158 -17.89 -3.53 2.40
C ALA A 158 -19.22 -3.24 3.12
N GLU A 159 -19.21 -2.39 4.15
CA GLU A 159 -20.45 -1.91 4.80
C GLU A 159 -20.98 -0.59 4.23
N GLY A 160 -20.45 -0.12 3.09
CA GLY A 160 -20.98 1.04 2.37
C GLY A 160 -20.50 2.40 2.91
N ARG A 161 -19.40 2.44 3.66
CA ARG A 161 -18.77 3.68 4.14
C ARG A 161 -17.77 4.20 3.10
N ASP A 162 -17.87 5.46 2.71
CA ASP A 162 -16.94 6.05 1.75
C ASP A 162 -15.51 6.08 2.30
N ILE A 163 -14.53 5.75 1.47
CA ILE A 163 -13.10 5.90 1.76
C ILE A 163 -12.66 7.21 1.15
N LEU A 164 -12.46 8.20 2.01
CA LEU A 164 -12.28 9.59 1.64
C LEU A 164 -10.81 10.01 1.65
N PHE A 165 -10.44 10.85 0.68
CA PHE A 165 -9.18 11.56 0.59
C PHE A 165 -9.44 13.06 0.49
N LEU A 166 -8.59 13.85 1.15
CA LEU A 166 -8.39 15.25 0.78
C LEU A 166 -7.22 15.31 -0.19
N HIS A 167 -7.46 15.93 -1.34
CA HIS A 167 -6.42 16.35 -2.28
C HIS A 167 -6.14 17.82 -2.01
N ILE A 168 -4.89 18.15 -1.68
CA ILE A 168 -4.45 19.48 -1.30
C ILE A 168 -3.27 19.88 -2.20
N GLY A 169 -3.40 21.00 -2.89
CA GLY A 169 -2.38 21.53 -3.80
C GLY A 169 -2.80 22.89 -4.36
N ASP A 170 -1.89 23.67 -4.93
CA ASP A 170 -2.22 24.97 -5.54
C ASP A 170 -3.04 24.85 -6.85
N SER A 171 -3.09 23.64 -7.42
CA SER A 171 -3.77 23.30 -8.65
C SER A 171 -4.51 21.95 -8.55
N ILE A 172 -5.74 21.98 -8.07
CA ILE A 172 -6.59 20.77 -7.93
C ILE A 172 -7.16 20.24 -9.26
N ASP A 173 -7.26 21.08 -10.30
CA ASP A 173 -7.96 20.74 -11.56
C ASP A 173 -7.02 20.37 -12.72
N THR A 174 -5.70 20.53 -12.55
CA THR A 174 -4.74 20.29 -13.62
C THR A 174 -3.53 19.52 -13.14
N GLU A 175 -3.17 18.49 -13.91
CA GLU A 175 -1.91 17.75 -13.77
C GLU A 175 -0.71 18.72 -13.79
N THR A 176 0.03 18.77 -12.69
CA THR A 176 1.21 19.63 -12.54
C THR A 176 2.50 18.82 -12.75
N ASN A 177 3.67 19.47 -12.59
CA ASN A 177 4.96 18.78 -12.53
C ASN A 177 5.38 18.55 -11.06
N GLU A 178 4.44 18.54 -10.14
CA GLU A 178 4.71 18.32 -8.72
C GLU A 178 4.74 16.81 -8.42
N PRO A 179 5.56 16.37 -7.46
CA PRO A 179 5.46 15.03 -6.94
C PRO A 179 4.15 14.81 -6.18
N GLU A 180 3.49 13.69 -6.42
CA GLU A 180 2.39 13.21 -5.59
C GLU A 180 2.93 12.59 -4.29
N PHE A 181 2.39 13.02 -3.15
CA PHE A 181 2.70 12.54 -1.82
C PHE A 181 1.43 12.06 -1.12
N MET A 182 1.50 10.95 -0.37
CA MET A 182 0.34 10.38 0.31
C MET A 182 0.56 10.15 1.81
N TYR A 183 -0.39 10.59 2.64
CA TYR A 183 -0.55 10.11 4.02
C TYR A 183 -1.86 9.36 4.18
N THR A 184 -1.78 8.23 4.88
CA THR A 184 -2.95 7.40 5.18
C THR A 184 -2.90 6.92 6.62
N SER A 185 -4.04 6.62 7.23
CA SER A 185 -4.09 6.09 8.60
C SER A 185 -5.18 5.05 8.77
N SER A 186 -5.06 4.28 9.84
CA SER A 186 -6.17 3.47 10.38
C SER A 186 -6.57 2.37 9.39
N ILE A 187 -5.57 1.73 8.76
CA ILE A 187 -5.77 0.48 8.02
C ILE A 187 -6.18 -0.64 8.97
N HIS A 188 -5.67 -0.61 10.21
CA HIS A 188 -6.29 -1.28 11.34
C HIS A 188 -7.27 -0.33 12.02
N GLY A 189 -8.52 -0.77 12.20
CA GLY A 189 -9.60 0.11 12.65
C GLY A 189 -9.46 0.59 14.10
N ASP A 190 -8.65 -0.06 14.92
CA ASP A 190 -8.44 0.27 16.34
C ASP A 190 -7.13 1.05 16.61
N GLU A 191 -6.38 1.42 15.57
CA GLU A 191 -5.13 2.18 15.65
C GLU A 191 -5.39 3.63 15.21
N LEU A 192 -5.79 4.49 16.17
CA LEU A 192 -6.55 5.72 15.87
C LEU A 192 -5.82 7.04 16.18
N THR A 193 -4.58 7.03 16.66
CA THR A 193 -3.81 8.26 16.83
C THR A 193 -3.60 8.97 15.48
N GLY A 194 -3.25 8.20 14.43
CA GLY A 194 -3.03 8.74 13.09
C GLY A 194 -4.29 9.32 12.45
N TYR A 195 -5.47 8.80 12.79
CA TYR A 195 -6.75 9.30 12.32
C TYR A 195 -6.93 10.78 12.65
N VAL A 196 -6.67 11.16 13.90
CA VAL A 196 -6.83 12.54 14.34
C VAL A 196 -5.66 13.42 13.88
N LEU A 197 -4.43 12.89 13.90
CA LEU A 197 -3.25 13.64 13.46
C LEU A 197 -3.29 14.01 11.98
N THR A 198 -3.80 13.13 11.12
CA THR A 198 -3.93 13.41 9.67
C THR A 198 -5.07 14.39 9.38
N LEU A 199 -6.21 14.32 10.08
CA LEU A 199 -7.24 15.36 10.02
C LEU A 199 -6.69 16.74 10.45
N ARG A 200 -5.90 16.76 11.53
CA ARG A 200 -5.27 17.98 12.03
C ARG A 200 -4.17 18.50 11.11
N LEU A 201 -3.45 17.61 10.43
CA LEU A 201 -2.49 17.99 9.40
C LEU A 201 -3.19 18.69 8.23
N ALA A 202 -4.32 18.17 7.76
CA ALA A 202 -5.11 18.82 6.73
C ALA A 202 -5.56 20.23 7.16
N ASP A 203 -6.15 20.37 8.35
CA ASP A 203 -6.51 21.69 8.89
C ASP A 203 -5.28 22.63 8.99
N TYR A 204 -4.14 22.11 9.45
CA TYR A 204 -2.90 22.89 9.57
C TYR A 204 -2.39 23.38 8.22
N LEU A 205 -2.35 22.53 7.19
CA LEU A 205 -1.92 22.91 5.85
C LEU A 205 -2.85 23.98 5.26
N LEU A 206 -4.16 23.75 5.33
CA LEU A 206 -5.15 24.63 4.74
C LEU A 206 -5.21 26.01 5.45
N SER A 207 -5.24 26.02 6.77
CA SER A 207 -5.35 27.27 7.55
C SER A 207 -4.07 28.12 7.54
N ASN A 208 -2.91 27.51 7.28
CA ASN A 208 -1.63 28.21 7.24
C ASN A 208 -1.14 28.51 5.81
N TYR A 209 -1.82 28.04 4.77
CA TYR A 209 -1.51 28.41 3.39
C TYR A 209 -1.61 29.93 3.18
N GLY A 210 -0.57 30.52 2.59
CA GLY A 210 -0.41 31.97 2.40
C GLY A 210 0.00 32.75 3.66
N ASN A 211 0.04 32.11 4.84
CA ASN A 211 0.41 32.73 6.12
C ASN A 211 1.75 32.21 6.66
N ASP A 212 2.05 30.93 6.43
CA ASP A 212 3.31 30.28 6.78
C ASP A 212 4.06 29.90 5.49
N GLU A 213 5.29 30.39 5.35
CA GLU A 213 6.10 30.21 4.13
C GLU A 213 6.41 28.74 3.87
N ARG A 214 6.64 27.95 4.92
CA ARG A 214 6.94 26.53 4.79
C ARG A 214 5.73 25.75 4.30
N VAL A 215 4.56 25.99 4.88
CA VAL A 215 3.29 25.38 4.45
C VAL A 215 2.93 25.81 3.04
N THR A 216 3.09 27.10 2.73
CA THR A 216 2.82 27.64 1.39
C THR A 216 3.71 26.93 0.35
N ASN A 217 5.00 26.79 0.63
CA ASN A 217 5.91 26.07 -0.26
C ASN A 217 5.54 24.59 -0.45
N LEU A 218 5.03 23.92 0.58
CA LEU A 218 4.57 22.53 0.45
C LEU A 218 3.35 22.45 -0.47
N VAL A 219 2.30 23.25 -0.22
CA VAL A 219 1.07 23.24 -1.03
C VAL A 219 1.32 23.72 -2.46
N ASP A 220 2.27 24.64 -2.69
CA ASP A 220 2.64 25.12 -4.03
C ASP A 220 3.55 24.16 -4.82
N ASN A 221 4.13 23.13 -4.18
CA ASN A 221 5.15 22.30 -4.83
C ASN A 221 4.97 20.79 -4.66
N VAL A 222 3.93 20.36 -3.94
CA VAL A 222 3.61 18.95 -3.68
C VAL A 222 2.11 18.76 -3.88
N ASP A 223 1.77 17.72 -4.63
CA ASP A 223 0.38 17.26 -4.73
C ASP A 223 0.09 16.31 -3.54
N ILE A 224 -0.64 16.80 -2.55
CA ILE A 224 -0.76 16.17 -1.22
C ILE A 224 -2.09 15.42 -1.09
N TRP A 225 -2.02 14.13 -0.80
CA TRP A 225 -3.17 13.24 -0.60
C TRP A 225 -3.26 12.76 0.85
N ILE A 226 -4.36 13.05 1.54
CA ILE A 226 -4.55 12.68 2.95
C ILE A 226 -5.80 11.83 3.12
N ASN A 227 -5.63 10.58 3.56
CA ASN A 227 -6.70 9.67 3.99
C ASN A 227 -6.61 9.39 5.49
N PRO A 228 -7.47 9.99 6.33
CA PRO A 228 -7.43 9.73 7.76
C PRO A 228 -7.92 8.35 8.19
N MET A 229 -8.67 7.66 7.32
CA MET A 229 -9.33 6.41 7.69
C MET A 229 -9.44 5.45 6.49
N ALA A 230 -8.53 4.48 6.44
CA ALA A 230 -8.49 3.44 5.41
C ALA A 230 -9.46 2.27 5.69
N ASN A 231 -9.73 1.97 6.97
CA ASN A 231 -10.66 0.93 7.40
C ASN A 231 -11.79 1.49 8.27
N PRO A 232 -12.78 2.19 7.67
CA PRO A 232 -13.89 2.76 8.41
C PRO A 232 -14.83 1.70 9.01
N ASP A 233 -14.86 0.50 8.43
CA ASP A 233 -15.67 -0.61 8.96
C ASP A 233 -15.12 -1.14 10.28
N GLY A 234 -13.80 -1.34 10.39
CA GLY A 234 -13.17 -1.72 11.64
C GLY A 234 -13.26 -0.60 12.69
N THR A 235 -13.06 0.66 12.26
CA THR A 235 -13.12 1.82 13.16
C THR A 235 -14.49 2.00 13.80
N PHE A 236 -15.57 1.81 13.04
CA PHE A 236 -16.95 1.96 13.50
C PHE A 236 -17.68 0.63 13.68
N ALA A 237 -16.95 -0.45 14.00
CA ALA A 237 -17.53 -1.77 14.28
C ALA A 237 -18.54 -1.74 15.44
N GLY A 238 -18.33 -0.87 16.43
CA GLY A 238 -19.26 -0.60 17.54
C GLY A 238 -20.46 0.29 17.17
N GLY A 239 -20.52 0.79 15.93
CA GLY A 239 -21.52 1.71 15.41
C GLY A 239 -21.00 3.13 15.17
N ASN A 240 -21.71 3.90 14.35
CA ASN A 240 -21.26 5.20 13.82
C ASN A 240 -21.16 6.35 14.84
N ASN A 241 -21.54 6.15 16.10
CA ASN A 241 -21.63 7.22 17.11
C ASN A 241 -20.35 7.42 17.93
N SER A 242 -19.41 6.47 17.86
CA SER A 242 -18.16 6.48 18.64
C SER A 242 -17.17 5.52 17.99
N VAL A 243 -15.88 5.73 18.25
CA VAL A 243 -14.81 4.75 17.93
C VAL A 243 -14.67 3.67 19.02
N TYR A 244 -15.43 3.77 20.12
CA TYR A 244 -15.46 2.74 21.16
C TYR A 244 -15.83 1.37 20.59
N GLY A 245 -15.02 0.36 20.91
CA GLY A 245 -15.22 -0.99 20.41
C GLY A 245 -14.79 -1.20 18.97
N ALA A 246 -14.00 -0.29 18.39
CA ALA A 246 -13.28 -0.50 17.13
C ALA A 246 -12.56 -1.87 17.11
N THR A 247 -12.42 -2.44 15.91
CA THR A 247 -11.75 -3.72 15.65
C THR A 247 -10.52 -3.49 14.78
N ARG A 248 -9.51 -4.35 14.94
CA ARG A 248 -8.30 -4.32 14.10
C ARG A 248 -8.65 -4.63 12.65
N PHE A 249 -9.33 -5.75 12.45
CA PHE A 249 -9.65 -6.28 11.13
C PHE A 249 -10.78 -5.48 10.46
N ASN A 250 -10.96 -5.66 9.15
CA ASN A 250 -12.11 -5.10 8.45
C ASN A 250 -13.42 -5.86 8.78
N SER A 251 -14.54 -5.44 8.20
CA SER A 251 -15.85 -6.09 8.39
C SER A 251 -15.89 -7.57 7.99
N ASN A 252 -14.94 -8.12 7.25
CA ASN A 252 -14.87 -9.55 6.94
C ASN A 252 -13.89 -10.33 7.85
N GLY A 253 -13.32 -9.70 8.88
CA GLY A 253 -12.31 -10.30 9.73
C GLY A 253 -10.95 -10.48 9.03
N VAL A 254 -10.66 -9.71 7.98
CA VAL A 254 -9.38 -9.80 7.26
C VAL A 254 -8.46 -8.66 7.69
N ASP A 255 -7.17 -8.99 7.90
CA ASP A 255 -6.13 -8.00 8.19
C ASP A 255 -5.73 -7.34 6.89
N MET A 256 -6.11 -6.07 6.71
CA MET A 256 -5.83 -5.35 5.47
C MET A 256 -4.33 -5.17 5.23
N ASN A 257 -3.49 -5.15 6.27
CA ASN A 257 -2.04 -5.09 6.14
C ASN A 257 -1.38 -6.48 6.03
N ARG A 258 -2.15 -7.51 5.65
CA ARG A 258 -1.67 -8.82 5.18
C ARG A 258 -2.29 -9.22 3.84
N ASN A 259 -3.11 -8.35 3.26
CA ASN A 259 -3.99 -8.67 2.16
C ASN A 259 -3.49 -8.10 0.81
N TYR A 260 -2.28 -7.54 0.73
CA TYR A 260 -1.69 -7.09 -0.54
C TYR A 260 -0.92 -8.23 -1.23
N PRO A 261 -0.68 -8.15 -2.56
CA PRO A 261 0.34 -8.98 -3.21
C PRO A 261 1.70 -8.76 -2.57
N ASP A 262 2.45 -9.85 -2.40
CA ASP A 262 3.77 -9.84 -1.76
C ASP A 262 4.87 -10.20 -2.77
N PRO A 263 6.03 -9.54 -2.75
CA PRO A 263 7.10 -9.84 -3.69
C PRO A 263 7.84 -11.15 -3.39
N GLU A 264 7.71 -11.73 -2.20
CA GLU A 264 8.18 -13.09 -1.87
C GLU A 264 7.07 -14.14 -2.05
N ASP A 265 5.92 -13.92 -1.42
CA ASP A 265 4.85 -14.93 -1.29
C ASP A 265 3.78 -14.85 -2.39
N GLY A 266 3.84 -13.85 -3.26
CA GLY A 266 2.94 -13.69 -4.41
C GLY A 266 1.54 -13.17 -4.03
N PRO A 267 0.52 -13.42 -4.86
CA PRO A 267 -0.83 -12.93 -4.62
C PRO A 267 -1.52 -13.69 -3.47
N HIS A 268 -2.30 -12.97 -2.66
CA HIS A 268 -3.09 -13.53 -1.55
C HIS A 268 -2.27 -14.32 -0.50
N PRO A 269 -1.19 -13.74 0.07
CA PRO A 269 -0.34 -14.45 1.03
C PRO A 269 -1.08 -14.83 2.33
N ASP A 270 -2.12 -14.09 2.70
CA ASP A 270 -3.00 -14.41 3.83
C ASP A 270 -4.03 -15.51 3.55
N GLY A 271 -4.16 -15.94 2.29
CA GLY A 271 -5.14 -16.91 1.81
C GLY A 271 -6.55 -16.35 1.58
N ASN A 272 -6.76 -15.04 1.73
CA ASN A 272 -8.06 -14.41 1.50
C ASN A 272 -8.12 -13.71 0.15
N ALA A 273 -9.33 -13.59 -0.40
CA ALA A 273 -9.56 -12.67 -1.52
C ALA A 273 -9.17 -11.24 -1.13
N TYR A 274 -8.78 -10.43 -2.12
CA TYR A 274 -8.53 -9.02 -1.89
C TYR A 274 -9.80 -8.34 -1.38
N GLN A 275 -9.69 -7.65 -0.26
CA GLN A 275 -10.80 -6.92 0.34
C GLN A 275 -11.15 -5.73 -0.54
N GLN A 276 -12.40 -5.27 -0.43
CA GLN A 276 -12.88 -4.15 -1.22
C GLN A 276 -12.01 -2.92 -1.03
N ALA A 277 -11.77 -2.51 0.22
CA ALA A 277 -10.89 -1.38 0.53
C ALA A 277 -9.46 -1.60 0.00
N THR A 278 -8.85 -2.79 0.18
CA THR A 278 -7.54 -3.13 -0.39
C THR A 278 -7.50 -2.90 -1.90
N THR A 279 -8.54 -3.36 -2.61
CA THR A 279 -8.66 -3.20 -4.07
C THR A 279 -8.80 -1.73 -4.47
N LEU A 280 -9.57 -0.93 -3.72
CA LEU A 280 -9.69 0.50 -3.97
C LEU A 280 -8.35 1.21 -3.84
N PHE A 281 -7.56 0.91 -2.79
CA PHE A 281 -6.22 1.47 -2.62
C PHE A 281 -5.24 1.00 -3.71
N MET A 282 -5.28 -0.27 -4.11
CA MET A 282 -4.43 -0.78 -5.20
C MET A 282 -4.76 -0.10 -6.54
N ASN A 283 -6.05 0.07 -6.86
CA ASN A 283 -6.48 0.78 -8.07
C ASN A 283 -6.04 2.24 -8.01
N PHE A 284 -6.30 2.91 -6.89
CA PHE A 284 -5.93 4.31 -6.69
C PHE A 284 -4.41 4.52 -6.83
N ALA A 285 -3.60 3.65 -6.24
CA ALA A 285 -2.15 3.69 -6.40
C ALA A 285 -1.69 3.42 -7.84
N SER A 286 -2.41 2.59 -8.61
CA SER A 286 -2.07 2.30 -10.01
C SER A 286 -2.50 3.39 -11.01
N GLU A 287 -3.43 4.26 -10.61
CA GLU A 287 -3.94 5.36 -11.42
C GLU A 287 -3.14 6.66 -11.22
N ARG A 288 -2.16 6.64 -10.30
CA ARG A 288 -1.38 7.80 -9.83
C ARG A 288 0.10 7.49 -9.80
N ASP A 289 0.92 8.54 -9.86
CA ASP A 289 2.38 8.41 -9.80
C ASP A 289 2.88 8.87 -8.41
N PHE A 290 2.35 8.27 -7.33
CA PHE A 290 2.79 8.54 -5.96
C PHE A 290 4.29 8.30 -5.81
N VAL A 291 5.03 9.35 -5.43
CA VAL A 291 6.49 9.30 -5.26
C VAL A 291 6.83 8.78 -3.86
N MET A 292 6.11 9.25 -2.84
CA MET A 292 6.39 8.96 -1.43
C MET A 292 5.10 8.91 -0.62
N SER A 293 5.07 8.07 0.41
CA SER A 293 3.91 7.86 1.25
C SER A 293 4.28 7.52 2.70
N ALA A 294 3.33 7.63 3.63
CA ALA A 294 3.36 6.84 4.86
C ALA A 294 1.97 6.35 5.26
N ASN A 295 1.94 5.17 5.87
CA ASN A 295 0.76 4.60 6.51
C ASN A 295 0.92 4.62 8.04
N PHE A 296 -0.02 5.23 8.76
CA PHE A 296 0.03 5.37 10.21
C PHE A 296 -0.61 4.19 10.93
N HIS A 297 0.09 3.73 11.96
CA HIS A 297 -0.24 2.61 12.82
C HIS A 297 -0.12 2.98 14.31
N GLY A 298 -0.54 2.06 15.17
CA GLY A 298 -0.37 2.15 16.61
C GLY A 298 -0.13 0.77 17.25
N GLY A 299 0.56 0.78 18.38
CA GLY A 299 1.06 -0.40 19.09
C GLY A 299 2.55 -0.29 19.41
N ALA A 300 3.27 0.57 18.69
CA ALA A 300 4.66 0.92 18.96
C ALA A 300 4.92 2.42 18.69
N GLU A 301 6.14 2.86 18.95
CA GLU A 301 6.62 4.22 18.67
C GLU A 301 7.93 4.18 17.88
N VAL A 302 7.82 3.89 16.57
CA VAL A 302 8.94 3.63 15.66
C VAL A 302 8.57 3.93 14.20
N ILE A 303 9.50 4.45 13.40
CA ILE A 303 9.36 4.44 11.94
C ILE A 303 9.92 3.13 11.40
N ASN A 304 9.02 2.33 10.85
CA ASN A 304 9.30 1.06 10.21
C ASN A 304 9.50 1.28 8.71
N TYR A 305 10.63 0.85 8.16
CA TYR A 305 10.94 1.02 6.73
C TYR A 305 11.20 -0.33 6.03
N PRO A 306 11.05 -0.38 4.69
CA PRO A 306 11.16 -1.63 3.92
C PRO A 306 12.50 -2.36 4.06
N TRP A 307 12.53 -3.68 3.86
CA TRP A 307 11.38 -4.56 3.59
C TRP A 307 10.78 -5.13 4.86
N ASP A 308 9.48 -5.39 4.84
CA ASP A 308 8.78 -6.17 5.87
C ASP A 308 8.90 -7.69 5.59
N THR A 309 8.83 -8.10 4.32
CA THR A 309 8.83 -9.52 3.91
C THR A 309 10.23 -10.10 3.79
N TRP A 310 11.20 -9.33 3.29
CA TRP A 310 12.53 -9.83 2.95
C TRP A 310 13.60 -9.56 3.99
N SER A 311 14.43 -10.58 4.25
CA SER A 311 15.65 -10.45 5.07
C SER A 311 16.78 -9.63 4.42
N LYS A 312 16.76 -9.47 3.10
CA LYS A 312 17.71 -8.60 2.39
C LYS A 312 17.28 -7.15 2.55
N LEU A 313 18.24 -6.24 2.60
CA LEU A 313 17.98 -4.80 2.63
C LEU A 313 17.59 -4.30 1.24
N SER A 314 16.84 -3.21 1.18
CA SER A 314 16.49 -2.55 -0.09
C SER A 314 17.71 -1.83 -0.69
N ALA A 315 17.67 -1.56 -2.00
CA ALA A 315 18.73 -0.79 -2.66
C ALA A 315 18.92 0.62 -2.05
N ASP A 316 17.83 1.20 -1.54
CA ASP A 316 17.80 2.54 -0.96
C ASP A 316 17.90 2.52 0.58
N ASP A 317 18.42 1.46 1.21
CA ASP A 317 18.50 1.30 2.68
C ASP A 317 19.13 2.50 3.40
N ASP A 318 20.25 3.03 2.88
CA ASP A 318 20.89 4.24 3.45
C ASP A 318 19.97 5.47 3.41
N TRP A 319 19.16 5.61 2.34
CA TRP A 319 18.19 6.70 2.22
C TRP A 319 17.01 6.47 3.17
N TRP A 320 16.52 5.24 3.27
CA TRP A 320 15.45 4.88 4.21
C TRP A 320 15.79 5.15 5.65
N TYR A 321 16.96 4.67 6.09
CA TYR A 321 17.43 4.92 7.44
C TYR A 321 17.55 6.42 7.68
N PHE A 322 18.11 7.18 6.72
CA PHE A 322 18.26 8.62 6.83
C PHE A 322 16.92 9.36 7.02
N VAL A 323 15.92 9.13 6.16
CA VAL A 323 14.62 9.84 6.25
C VAL A 323 13.80 9.38 7.47
N SER A 324 13.87 8.10 7.82
CA SER A 324 13.21 7.56 9.00
C SER A 324 13.85 8.11 10.28
N ARG A 325 15.18 8.24 10.27
CA ARG A 325 15.92 8.79 11.40
C ARG A 325 15.60 10.26 11.60
N GLU A 326 15.52 11.04 10.54
CA GLU A 326 15.13 12.45 10.58
C GLU A 326 13.75 12.66 11.23
N TYR A 327 12.77 11.81 10.92
CA TYR A 327 11.46 11.87 11.53
C TYR A 327 11.58 11.76 13.06
N ALA A 328 12.24 10.69 13.53
CA ALA A 328 12.37 10.40 14.96
C ALA A 328 13.26 11.43 15.68
N ASP A 329 14.36 11.87 15.07
CA ASP A 329 15.25 12.88 15.66
C ASP A 329 14.52 14.21 15.85
N THR A 330 13.65 14.57 14.90
CA THR A 330 12.79 15.76 15.03
C THR A 330 11.79 15.56 16.17
N VAL A 331 11.12 14.41 16.25
CA VAL A 331 10.22 14.09 17.38
C VAL A 331 10.96 14.22 18.71
N HIS A 332 12.17 13.67 18.86
CA HIS A 332 12.94 13.70 20.09
C HIS A 332 13.30 15.11 20.58
N GLN A 333 13.33 16.10 19.69
CA GLN A 333 13.57 17.49 20.07
C GLN A 333 12.34 18.16 20.71
N TYR A 334 11.13 17.70 20.37
CA TYR A 334 9.87 18.35 20.77
C TYR A 334 9.00 17.49 21.70
N ALA A 335 9.34 16.22 21.86
CA ALA A 335 8.62 15.28 22.70
C ALA A 335 9.32 15.01 24.05
N PRO A 336 8.60 14.44 25.03
CA PRO A 336 9.20 13.87 26.23
C PRO A 336 10.28 12.85 25.89
N ALA A 337 11.27 12.70 26.78
CA ALA A 337 12.45 11.87 26.53
C ALA A 337 12.16 10.39 26.20
N TYR A 338 10.98 9.88 26.60
CA TYR A 338 10.57 8.49 26.39
C TYR A 338 9.88 8.24 25.05
N TYR A 339 9.37 9.26 24.37
CA TYR A 339 8.53 9.08 23.19
C TYR A 339 9.36 8.75 21.94
N MET A 340 8.87 7.80 21.12
CA MET A 340 9.51 7.38 19.87
C MET A 340 10.90 6.75 20.07
N ARG A 341 11.05 5.92 21.11
CA ARG A 341 12.34 5.32 21.52
C ARG A 341 12.42 3.81 21.31
N ASP A 342 11.38 3.20 20.75
CA ASP A 342 11.35 1.75 20.56
C ASP A 342 12.43 1.29 19.56
N LEU A 343 12.89 0.04 19.70
CA LEU A 343 13.86 -0.60 18.80
C LEU A 343 15.18 0.20 18.66
N ASP A 344 15.64 0.52 17.44
CA ASP A 344 16.82 1.37 17.23
C ASP A 344 16.48 2.85 17.43
N ASN A 345 16.08 3.17 18.66
CA ASN A 345 15.80 4.53 19.10
C ASN A 345 14.74 5.22 18.22
N GLY A 346 13.66 4.53 17.85
CA GLY A 346 12.56 5.05 17.05
C GLY A 346 12.64 4.79 15.55
N VAL A 347 13.56 3.94 15.08
CA VAL A 347 13.63 3.47 13.69
C VAL A 347 13.86 1.96 13.65
N THR A 348 13.31 1.28 12.63
CA THR A 348 13.63 -0.12 12.36
C THR A 348 13.40 -0.47 10.89
N ASN A 349 14.18 -1.44 10.38
CA ASN A 349 13.77 -2.21 9.22
C ASN A 349 12.66 -3.20 9.63
N GLY A 350 11.65 -3.39 8.77
CA GLY A 350 10.51 -4.26 9.02
C GLY A 350 10.87 -5.70 9.35
N TYR A 351 11.57 -6.37 8.44
CA TYR A 351 11.98 -7.76 8.64
C TYR A 351 12.84 -7.96 9.89
N GLN A 352 13.71 -7.00 10.21
CA GLN A 352 14.53 -7.05 11.43
C GLN A 352 13.69 -7.00 12.70
N TRP A 353 12.57 -6.26 12.69
CA TRP A 353 11.62 -6.23 13.80
C TRP A 353 10.84 -7.54 13.86
N TYR A 354 10.06 -7.85 12.83
CA TYR A 354 9.40 -9.13 12.60
C TYR A 354 8.91 -9.22 11.15
N SER A 355 9.01 -10.40 10.55
CA SER A 355 8.60 -10.58 9.15
C SER A 355 7.07 -10.64 9.01
N ILE A 356 6.55 -9.97 7.99
CA ILE A 356 5.16 -10.07 7.56
C ILE A 356 5.09 -10.19 6.03
N SER A 357 4.05 -10.85 5.53
CA SER A 357 3.78 -10.94 4.10
C SER A 357 2.47 -10.22 3.77
N GLY A 358 2.40 -9.63 2.57
CA GLY A 358 1.21 -8.93 2.07
C GLY A 358 0.94 -7.59 2.76
N GLY A 359 1.99 -6.98 3.31
CA GLY A 359 1.95 -5.63 3.84
C GLY A 359 1.80 -4.58 2.72
N ARG A 360 1.08 -3.50 3.02
CA ARG A 360 0.91 -2.40 2.07
C ARG A 360 2.23 -1.68 1.77
N GLN A 361 3.08 -1.54 2.79
CA GLN A 361 4.38 -0.89 2.65
C GLN A 361 5.21 -1.53 1.53
N ASP A 362 5.41 -2.84 1.58
CA ASP A 362 6.19 -3.57 0.57
C ASP A 362 5.50 -3.54 -0.80
N TYR A 363 4.16 -3.58 -0.84
CA TYR A 363 3.40 -3.43 -2.08
C TYR A 363 3.67 -2.08 -2.79
N MET A 364 3.58 -0.97 -2.04
CA MET A 364 3.81 0.37 -2.58
C MET A 364 5.25 0.52 -3.09
N ASN A 365 6.21 -0.02 -2.34
CA ASN A 365 7.63 0.08 -2.66
C ASN A 365 8.05 -0.77 -3.86
N TYR A 366 7.53 -1.99 -3.97
CA TYR A 366 7.93 -2.93 -5.01
C TYR A 366 7.10 -2.78 -6.29
N TYR A 367 5.77 -2.72 -6.20
CA TYR A 367 4.90 -2.74 -7.37
C TYR A 367 4.52 -1.35 -7.89
N GLN A 368 4.50 -0.34 -7.01
CA GLN A 368 4.10 1.02 -7.38
C GLN A 368 5.29 1.98 -7.48
N HIS A 369 6.50 1.52 -7.16
CA HIS A 369 7.71 2.36 -7.09
C HIS A 369 7.54 3.60 -6.18
N CYS A 370 6.59 3.54 -5.24
CA CYS A 370 6.27 4.58 -4.28
C CYS A 370 7.00 4.31 -2.98
N ARG A 371 7.74 5.31 -2.49
CA ARG A 371 8.49 5.20 -1.24
C ARG A 371 7.56 5.35 -0.04
N GLU A 372 7.01 4.23 0.44
CA GLU A 372 6.18 4.18 1.65
C GLU A 372 6.92 3.65 2.89
N VAL A 373 6.70 4.28 4.05
CA VAL A 373 7.01 3.72 5.39
C VAL A 373 5.73 3.42 6.17
N THR A 374 5.84 2.55 7.17
CA THR A 374 4.87 2.41 8.25
C THR A 374 5.31 3.23 9.46
N ALA A 375 4.45 4.17 9.88
CA ALA A 375 4.72 5.05 11.01
C ALA A 375 3.90 4.60 12.24
N GLU A 376 4.55 3.91 13.17
CA GLU A 376 4.00 3.57 14.48
C GLU A 376 4.18 4.77 15.40
N ILE A 377 3.10 5.48 15.70
CA ILE A 377 3.16 6.80 16.34
C ILE A 377 2.58 6.82 17.77
N SER A 378 2.12 5.68 18.28
CA SER A 378 1.62 5.57 19.64
C SER A 378 1.68 4.13 20.13
N SER A 379 2.34 3.89 21.26
CA SER A 379 2.38 2.59 21.94
C SER A 379 1.00 2.06 22.34
N THR A 380 0.07 2.95 22.69
CA THR A 380 -1.34 2.60 22.91
C THR A 380 -2.11 2.78 21.61
N LYS A 381 -2.82 1.74 21.15
CA LYS A 381 -3.58 1.77 19.88
C LYS A 381 -4.74 2.79 19.89
N LEU A 382 -5.46 2.87 21.01
CA LEU A 382 -6.51 3.84 21.28
C LEU A 382 -6.23 4.58 22.61
N PRO A 383 -5.37 5.62 22.62
CA PRO A 383 -5.09 6.40 23.81
C PRO A 383 -6.31 7.25 24.23
N SER A 384 -6.25 7.87 25.41
CA SER A 384 -7.28 8.86 25.78
C SER A 384 -7.22 10.02 24.82
N ALA A 385 -8.38 10.54 24.40
CA ALA A 385 -8.42 11.63 23.45
C ALA A 385 -7.77 12.92 23.99
N SER A 386 -7.67 13.06 25.31
CA SER A 386 -6.92 14.15 25.98
C SER A 386 -5.43 14.18 25.65
N GLN A 387 -4.85 13.08 25.15
CA GLN A 387 -3.44 12.95 24.78
C GLN A 387 -3.18 13.33 23.31
N LEU A 388 -4.22 13.40 22.47
CA LEU A 388 -4.09 13.69 21.03
C LEU A 388 -3.41 15.03 20.74
N PRO A 389 -3.66 16.12 21.50
CA PRO A 389 -2.94 17.37 21.32
C PRO A 389 -1.43 17.23 21.54
N ASP A 390 -1.00 16.38 22.47
CA ASP A 390 0.41 16.14 22.74
C ASP A 390 1.06 15.37 21.59
N PHE A 391 0.43 14.28 21.12
CA PHE A 391 0.90 13.55 19.94
C PHE A 391 1.06 14.47 18.72
N TRP A 392 0.11 15.37 18.47
CA TRP A 392 0.27 16.38 17.42
C TRP A 392 1.50 17.26 17.66
N ASN A 393 1.63 17.86 18.86
CA ASN A 393 2.70 18.78 19.18
C ASN A 393 4.09 18.15 19.05
N TRP A 394 4.20 16.84 19.28
CA TRP A 394 5.42 16.06 19.15
C TRP A 394 5.75 15.74 17.69
N ASN A 395 4.75 15.43 16.85
CA ASN A 395 4.97 14.86 15.53
C ASN A 395 4.84 15.84 14.35
N TYR A 396 4.06 16.93 14.46
CA TYR A 396 3.67 17.68 13.25
C TYR A 396 4.86 18.22 12.46
N ARG A 397 5.97 18.56 13.13
CA ARG A 397 7.20 18.99 12.46
C ARG A 397 7.83 17.86 11.65
N SER A 398 7.83 16.65 12.18
CA SER A 398 8.29 15.45 11.49
C SER A 398 7.38 15.06 10.32
N LEU A 399 6.06 15.26 10.46
CA LEU A 399 5.12 15.08 9.35
C LEU A 399 5.47 16.01 8.18
N LEU A 400 5.73 17.29 8.46
CA LEU A 400 6.14 18.25 7.43
C LEU A 400 7.53 17.93 6.87
N ASN A 401 8.50 17.57 7.72
CA ASN A 401 9.86 17.21 7.27
C ASN A 401 9.83 15.99 6.34
N TYR A 402 9.06 14.96 6.69
CA TYR A 402 8.96 13.75 5.88
C TYR A 402 8.26 14.02 4.54
N MET A 403 7.23 14.87 4.53
CA MET A 403 6.61 15.33 3.29
C MET A 403 7.59 16.10 2.41
N GLU A 404 8.44 16.97 2.98
CA GLU A 404 9.46 17.73 2.24
C GLU A 404 10.50 16.84 1.54
N GLN A 405 10.74 15.61 2.03
CA GLN A 405 11.68 14.68 1.40
C GLN A 405 11.33 14.36 -0.06
N VAL A 406 10.06 14.45 -0.43
CA VAL A 406 9.59 14.21 -1.80
C VAL A 406 10.12 15.25 -2.81
N LEU A 407 10.59 16.41 -2.33
CA LEU A 407 11.14 17.49 -3.15
C LEU A 407 12.64 17.31 -3.45
N TYR A 408 13.32 16.43 -2.72
CA TYR A 408 14.77 16.24 -2.79
C TYR A 408 15.18 15.12 -3.76
N GLY A 409 16.49 14.90 -3.89
CA GLY A 409 17.06 13.90 -4.80
C GLY A 409 17.24 14.43 -6.22
N VAL A 410 17.07 13.57 -7.21
CA VAL A 410 17.21 13.93 -8.63
C VAL A 410 15.84 13.93 -9.28
N ARG A 411 15.47 15.03 -9.94
CA ARG A 411 14.19 15.14 -10.66
C ARG A 411 14.32 15.89 -11.97
N GLY A 412 13.34 15.77 -12.84
CA GLY A 412 13.32 16.51 -14.10
C GLY A 412 12.35 15.91 -15.10
N LEU A 413 12.49 16.31 -16.36
CA LEU A 413 11.62 15.86 -17.45
C LEU A 413 12.36 14.91 -18.39
N VAL A 414 11.68 13.86 -18.83
CA VAL A 414 12.12 12.99 -19.94
C VAL A 414 11.28 13.29 -21.18
N THR A 415 11.94 13.71 -22.26
CA THR A 415 11.28 14.14 -23.50
C THR A 415 11.91 13.52 -24.74
N ASN A 416 11.18 13.49 -25.83
CA ASN A 416 11.65 13.04 -27.14
C ASN A 416 12.48 14.14 -27.80
N ALA A 417 13.72 13.83 -28.17
CA ALA A 417 14.65 14.78 -28.77
C ALA A 417 14.16 15.37 -30.12
N SER A 418 13.33 14.63 -30.86
CA SER A 418 12.88 15.03 -32.20
C SER A 418 11.68 15.96 -32.22
N ASN A 419 10.79 15.88 -31.23
CA ASN A 419 9.53 16.62 -31.20
C ASN A 419 9.19 17.29 -29.85
N GLY A 420 9.96 17.02 -28.80
CA GLY A 420 9.76 17.59 -27.46
C GLY A 420 8.64 16.94 -26.65
N ASN A 421 7.94 15.93 -27.17
CA ASN A 421 6.88 15.25 -26.44
C ASN A 421 7.43 14.52 -25.21
N THR A 422 6.64 14.43 -24.15
CA THR A 422 6.98 13.72 -22.92
C THR A 422 7.03 12.21 -23.15
N ILE A 423 7.83 11.52 -22.35
CA ILE A 423 8.02 10.07 -22.45
C ILE A 423 7.90 9.45 -21.06
N LYS A 424 7.15 8.35 -20.94
CA LYS A 424 7.27 7.42 -19.81
C LYS A 424 8.52 6.57 -19.98
N ALA A 425 9.53 6.85 -19.17
CA ALA A 425 10.86 6.26 -19.26
C ALA A 425 11.30 5.75 -17.89
N LYS A 426 11.90 4.57 -17.87
CA LYS A 426 12.55 4.03 -16.68
C LYS A 426 13.82 4.84 -16.38
N VAL A 427 13.96 5.27 -15.13
CA VAL A 427 15.13 5.97 -14.59
C VAL A 427 15.84 5.01 -13.63
N PHE A 428 16.98 4.48 -14.07
CA PHE A 428 17.71 3.43 -13.37
C PHE A 428 19.09 3.94 -12.92
N ALA A 429 19.38 3.87 -11.62
CA ALA A 429 20.69 4.15 -11.06
C ALA A 429 21.61 2.93 -11.21
N ASN A 430 22.54 3.00 -12.15
CA ASN A 430 23.45 1.90 -12.47
C ASN A 430 24.28 1.49 -11.24
N SER A 431 24.40 0.17 -11.03
CA SER A 431 25.12 -0.43 -9.89
C SER A 431 24.55 -0.11 -8.51
N HIS A 432 23.37 0.50 -8.46
CA HIS A 432 22.63 0.81 -7.25
C HIS A 432 21.29 0.10 -7.26
N ASP A 433 20.49 0.28 -8.31
CA ASP A 433 19.13 -0.23 -8.36
C ASP A 433 19.04 -1.75 -8.53
N PHE A 434 18.16 -2.37 -7.75
CA PHE A 434 17.73 -3.77 -7.81
C PHE A 434 16.36 -3.93 -7.12
N ASP A 435 15.68 -5.06 -7.32
CA ASP A 435 14.38 -5.37 -6.70
C ASP A 435 13.35 -4.23 -6.84
N GLU A 436 13.14 -3.77 -8.08
CA GLU A 436 12.16 -2.71 -8.41
C GLU A 436 12.42 -1.33 -7.76
N SER A 437 13.63 -1.06 -7.28
CA SER A 437 13.99 0.23 -6.67
C SER A 437 14.10 1.42 -7.64
N TYR A 438 14.00 1.19 -8.94
CA TYR A 438 14.02 2.24 -9.95
C TYR A 438 12.66 2.95 -10.02
N VAL A 439 12.59 4.06 -10.77
CA VAL A 439 11.34 4.82 -10.96
C VAL A 439 11.03 4.99 -12.45
N TYR A 440 9.83 5.48 -12.76
CA TYR A 440 9.45 5.91 -14.10
C TYR A 440 9.20 7.41 -14.13
N SER A 441 9.40 8.02 -15.30
CA SER A 441 8.75 9.30 -15.59
C SER A 441 7.28 9.10 -15.94
N THR A 442 6.47 10.09 -15.59
CA THR A 442 5.04 10.16 -15.88
C THR A 442 4.80 10.42 -17.38
N ALA A 443 3.82 9.74 -17.98
CA ALA A 443 3.56 9.87 -19.42
C ALA A 443 2.98 11.24 -19.81
N SER A 444 2.07 11.78 -18.99
CA SER A 444 1.33 13.02 -19.26
C SER A 444 2.23 14.27 -19.28
N ASN A 445 3.23 14.33 -18.40
CA ASN A 445 4.06 15.51 -18.19
C ASN A 445 5.59 15.23 -18.29
N GLY A 446 6.01 13.96 -18.37
CA GLY A 446 7.41 13.55 -18.52
C GLY A 446 8.23 13.66 -17.24
N ASN A 447 7.62 14.05 -16.12
CA ASN A 447 8.28 14.30 -14.85
C ASN A 447 8.72 13.00 -14.18
N TYR A 448 9.85 13.03 -13.47
CA TYR A 448 10.28 11.92 -12.60
C TYR A 448 10.94 12.45 -11.34
N GLN A 449 10.90 11.63 -10.29
CA GLN A 449 11.52 11.88 -9.00
C GLN A 449 12.28 10.64 -8.57
N ARG A 450 13.60 10.75 -8.44
CA ARG A 450 14.46 9.69 -7.92
C ARG A 450 15.08 10.15 -6.60
N LEU A 451 14.44 9.73 -5.51
CA LEU A 451 14.90 9.98 -4.14
C LEU A 451 16.15 9.13 -3.87
N LEU A 452 17.28 9.77 -3.56
CA LEU A 452 18.56 9.11 -3.38
C LEU A 452 19.32 9.76 -2.23
N LYS A 453 20.06 8.94 -1.48
CA LYS A 453 21.03 9.43 -0.51
C LYS A 453 22.12 10.25 -1.20
N SER A 454 22.74 11.20 -0.49
CA SER A 454 23.90 11.94 -1.01
C SER A 454 24.95 11.04 -1.65
N GLY A 455 25.29 11.30 -2.91
CA GLY A 455 26.21 10.47 -3.67
C GLY A 455 26.34 10.90 -5.13
N LEU A 456 27.25 10.24 -5.85
CA LEU A 456 27.38 10.37 -7.30
C LEU A 456 26.85 9.12 -7.98
N TYR A 457 25.84 9.30 -8.82
CA TYR A 457 25.14 8.22 -9.50
C TYR A 457 25.35 8.28 -11.01
N SER A 458 25.30 7.13 -11.65
CA SER A 458 25.19 7.04 -13.10
C SER A 458 23.76 6.64 -13.44
N LEU A 459 22.97 7.56 -13.99
CA LEU A 459 21.56 7.33 -14.26
C LEU A 459 21.36 6.95 -15.73
N THR A 460 20.71 5.82 -15.99
CA THR A 460 20.30 5.38 -17.32
C THR A 460 18.80 5.59 -17.49
N PHE A 461 18.44 6.31 -18.55
CA PHE A 461 17.08 6.58 -18.96
C PHE A 461 16.77 5.67 -20.14
N SER A 462 15.72 4.85 -20.01
CA SER A 462 15.32 3.91 -21.07
C SER A 462 13.82 3.95 -21.30
N ALA A 463 13.41 3.92 -22.56
CA ALA A 463 12.01 3.87 -22.96
C ALA A 463 11.89 3.02 -24.22
N LEU A 464 10.76 2.34 -24.38
CA LEU A 464 10.55 1.50 -25.56
C LEU A 464 10.52 2.37 -26.83
N GLY A 465 11.30 1.99 -27.84
CA GLY A 465 11.42 2.74 -29.10
C GLY A 465 12.44 3.87 -29.08
N TYR A 466 13.23 4.01 -28.01
CA TYR A 466 14.27 5.02 -27.86
C TYR A 466 15.64 4.39 -27.59
N TYR A 467 16.71 5.09 -27.97
CA TYR A 467 18.05 4.74 -27.51
C TYR A 467 18.22 5.12 -26.04
N ASP A 468 18.70 4.16 -25.24
CA ASP A 468 19.04 4.41 -23.84
C ASP A 468 20.09 5.51 -23.73
N LYS A 469 19.92 6.37 -22.71
CA LYS A 469 20.85 7.45 -22.42
C LYS A 469 21.33 7.37 -20.99
N THR A 470 22.65 7.23 -20.84
CA THR A 470 23.29 7.25 -19.52
C THR A 470 23.93 8.60 -19.26
N VAL A 471 23.59 9.21 -18.13
CA VAL A 471 24.21 10.43 -17.59
C VAL A 471 25.08 10.02 -16.40
N PRO A 472 26.42 10.04 -16.54
CA PRO A 472 27.32 9.72 -15.43
C PRO A 472 27.47 10.90 -14.47
N MET A 473 27.90 10.63 -13.23
CA MET A 473 28.27 11.64 -12.23
C MET A 473 27.14 12.62 -11.88
N VAL A 474 25.90 12.15 -11.82
CA VAL A 474 24.76 12.92 -11.31
C VAL A 474 24.86 12.98 -9.79
N ALA A 475 24.96 14.18 -9.23
CA ALA A 475 25.00 14.35 -7.78
C ALA A 475 23.59 14.32 -7.19
N ALA A 476 23.35 13.45 -6.21
CA ALA A 476 22.27 13.62 -5.25
C ALA A 476 22.85 14.24 -3.97
N ILE A 477 22.09 15.12 -3.32
CA ILE A 477 22.50 15.85 -2.13
C ILE A 477 21.34 15.77 -1.12
N ASP A 478 21.62 15.40 0.12
CA ASP A 478 20.63 15.36 1.20
C ASP A 478 20.05 16.77 1.35
N TYR A 479 18.72 16.88 1.48
CA TYR A 479 18.02 18.17 1.52
C TYR A 479 18.18 19.03 0.26
N GLY A 480 18.69 18.45 -0.83
CA GLY A 480 18.97 19.15 -2.08
C GLY A 480 18.23 18.53 -3.25
N THR A 481 17.94 19.37 -4.24
CA THR A 481 17.29 18.97 -5.50
C THR A 481 18.26 19.16 -6.65
N THR A 482 18.53 18.09 -7.39
CA THR A 482 19.28 18.13 -8.65
C THR A 482 18.30 18.04 -9.81
N ILE A 483 18.19 19.12 -10.59
CA ILE A 483 17.36 19.14 -11.80
C ILE A 483 18.14 18.54 -12.97
N LEU A 484 17.62 17.45 -13.54
CA LEU A 484 18.20 16.76 -14.68
C LEU A 484 17.13 16.44 -15.72
N ASN A 485 16.99 17.33 -16.70
CA ASN A 485 16.15 17.10 -17.87
C ASN A 485 16.89 16.26 -18.91
N VAL A 486 16.22 15.25 -19.46
CA VAL A 486 16.80 14.27 -20.39
C VAL A 486 15.96 14.18 -21.64
N GLN A 487 16.62 14.35 -22.79
CA GLN A 487 16.06 14.02 -24.09
C GLN A 487 16.52 12.65 -24.55
N LEU A 488 15.58 11.79 -24.96
CA LEU A 488 15.80 10.49 -25.57
C LEU A 488 15.61 10.57 -27.09
N GLU A 489 16.53 9.94 -27.83
CA GLU A 489 16.50 9.89 -29.29
C GLU A 489 15.64 8.70 -29.75
N PRO A 490 14.60 8.91 -30.57
CA PRO A 490 13.80 7.80 -31.09
C PRO A 490 14.63 6.93 -32.02
N ILE A 491 14.39 5.62 -32.01
CA ILE A 491 15.02 4.67 -32.93
C ILE A 491 14.34 4.82 -34.30
N THR A 492 14.91 5.66 -35.17
CA THR A 492 14.36 5.96 -36.51
C THR A 492 14.88 5.05 -37.62
N SER A 493 15.91 4.24 -37.34
CA SER A 493 16.50 3.31 -38.29
C SER A 493 16.14 1.88 -37.94
N ILE A 494 15.71 1.12 -38.95
CA ILE A 494 15.70 -0.36 -38.91
C ILE A 494 17.11 -0.77 -38.46
N VAL A 495 17.22 -1.38 -37.28
CA VAL A 495 18.47 -2.06 -36.88
C VAL A 495 18.76 -3.06 -37.98
N ASP A 496 19.92 -2.89 -38.64
CA ASP A 496 20.42 -3.61 -39.80
C ASP A 496 19.72 -4.97 -40.04
N ALA A 497 19.09 -5.13 -41.22
CA ALA A 497 18.38 -6.34 -41.67
C ALA A 497 19.24 -7.62 -41.69
N LYS A 498 20.48 -7.56 -41.20
CA LYS A 498 21.39 -8.67 -40.92
C LYS A 498 21.25 -9.28 -39.52
N LYS A 499 20.49 -8.67 -38.60
CA LYS A 499 20.01 -9.30 -37.36
C LYS A 499 18.48 -9.29 -37.36
N VAL A 500 17.85 -10.26 -38.02
CA VAL A 500 16.38 -10.43 -37.99
C VAL A 500 15.99 -10.88 -36.59
N PHE A 501 15.59 -9.95 -35.72
CA PHE A 501 15.14 -10.26 -34.37
C PHE A 501 13.72 -10.82 -34.34
N ALA A 502 12.83 -10.23 -35.14
CA ALA A 502 11.50 -10.77 -35.37
C ALA A 502 11.05 -10.53 -36.81
N ARG A 503 10.33 -11.49 -37.39
CA ARG A 503 9.67 -11.35 -38.67
C ARG A 503 8.26 -10.82 -38.46
N VAL A 504 7.96 -9.66 -39.04
CA VAL A 504 6.64 -9.01 -38.96
C VAL A 504 5.85 -9.25 -40.25
N TYR A 505 4.68 -9.89 -40.16
CA TYR A 505 3.86 -10.20 -41.33
C TYR A 505 2.37 -10.49 -40.97
N PRO A 506 1.41 -10.27 -41.88
CA PRO A 506 1.59 -9.55 -43.13
C PRO A 506 1.90 -8.06 -42.87
N ASN A 507 2.61 -7.43 -43.79
CA ASN A 507 2.85 -5.99 -43.78
C ASN A 507 2.85 -5.51 -45.24
N PRO A 508 1.80 -4.82 -45.71
CA PRO A 508 0.68 -4.27 -44.94
C PRO A 508 -0.24 -5.31 -44.26
N ALA A 509 -0.84 -4.96 -43.13
CA ALA A 509 -1.78 -5.75 -42.33
C ALA A 509 -3.19 -5.14 -42.35
N SER A 510 -4.22 -5.94 -42.08
CA SER A 510 -5.60 -5.44 -41.94
C SER A 510 -6.25 -5.89 -40.63
N GLN A 511 -6.42 -7.20 -40.42
CA GLN A 511 -7.08 -7.73 -39.21
C GLN A 511 -6.10 -7.99 -38.06
N TYR A 512 -4.89 -8.41 -38.39
CA TYR A 512 -3.85 -8.70 -37.41
C TYR A 512 -2.47 -8.59 -38.05
N VAL A 513 -1.44 -8.45 -37.22
CA VAL A 513 -0.04 -8.64 -37.58
C VAL A 513 0.59 -9.70 -36.68
N LYS A 514 1.42 -10.57 -37.25
CA LYS A 514 2.20 -11.59 -36.54
C LYS A 514 3.65 -11.17 -36.43
N LEU A 515 4.25 -11.49 -35.29
CA LEU A 515 5.67 -11.41 -35.02
C LEU A 515 6.18 -12.83 -34.76
N ASP A 516 7.13 -13.30 -35.58
CA ASP A 516 7.91 -14.51 -35.27
C ASP A 516 9.28 -14.07 -34.74
N PHE A 517 9.57 -14.31 -33.46
CA PHE A 517 10.87 -13.98 -32.86
C PHE A 517 11.93 -15.02 -33.26
N ALA A 518 13.16 -14.57 -33.48
CA ALA A 518 14.27 -15.44 -33.88
C ALA A 518 14.83 -16.29 -32.73
N HIS A 519 14.55 -15.92 -31.47
CA HIS A 519 15.02 -16.59 -30.27
C HIS A 519 13.92 -16.62 -29.20
N ASP A 520 13.91 -17.69 -28.40
CA ASP A 520 13.12 -17.78 -27.17
C ASP A 520 13.58 -16.70 -26.17
N GLY A 521 12.65 -16.14 -25.41
CA GLY A 521 12.94 -15.12 -24.41
C GLY A 521 11.72 -14.25 -24.13
N GLU A 522 11.76 -13.53 -23.01
CA GLU A 522 10.72 -12.55 -22.69
C GLU A 522 10.93 -11.27 -23.52
N HIS A 523 9.86 -10.86 -24.18
CA HIS A 523 9.80 -9.70 -25.05
C HIS A 523 8.62 -8.80 -24.66
N THR A 524 8.86 -7.50 -24.58
CA THR A 524 7.79 -6.49 -24.56
C THR A 524 7.62 -5.96 -25.98
N VAL A 525 6.38 -5.97 -26.49
CA VAL A 525 6.04 -5.49 -27.82
C VAL A 525 4.98 -4.41 -27.73
N GLN A 526 5.24 -3.23 -28.32
CA GLN A 526 4.23 -2.19 -28.48
C GLN A 526 3.93 -1.93 -29.96
N LEU A 527 2.65 -1.69 -30.24
CA LEU A 527 2.22 -1.00 -31.45
C LEU A 527 2.14 0.50 -31.14
N ILE A 528 2.87 1.31 -31.89
CA ILE A 528 3.03 2.75 -31.65
C ILE A 528 2.61 3.48 -32.93
N ASP A 529 1.87 4.58 -32.82
CA ASP A 529 1.61 5.43 -33.98
C ASP A 529 2.84 6.27 -34.38
N ILE A 530 2.77 6.95 -35.52
CA ILE A 530 3.88 7.80 -36.01
C ILE A 530 4.13 9.04 -35.15
N GLN A 531 3.26 9.37 -34.20
CA GLN A 531 3.45 10.43 -33.22
C GLN A 531 4.15 9.94 -31.94
N GLY A 532 4.39 8.63 -31.83
CA GLY A 532 5.03 8.01 -30.68
C GLY A 532 4.06 7.59 -29.57
N LYS A 533 2.75 7.65 -29.80
CA LYS A 533 1.75 7.18 -28.84
C LYS A 533 1.59 5.66 -28.92
N VAL A 534 1.67 5.00 -27.77
CA VAL A 534 1.41 3.56 -27.66
C VAL A 534 -0.08 3.29 -27.86
N ILE A 535 -0.39 2.44 -28.83
CA ILE A 535 -1.75 1.99 -29.16
C ILE A 535 -2.09 0.70 -28.41
N SER A 536 -1.13 -0.21 -28.29
CA SER A 536 -1.25 -1.45 -27.53
C SER A 536 0.12 -1.97 -27.10
N GLU A 537 0.15 -2.70 -26.00
CA GLU A 537 1.35 -3.34 -25.44
C GLU A 537 1.07 -4.82 -25.15
N PHE A 538 2.08 -5.67 -25.36
CA PHE A 538 2.05 -7.10 -25.12
C PHE A 538 3.35 -7.55 -24.45
N LEU A 539 3.23 -8.41 -23.44
CA LEU A 539 4.33 -9.19 -22.88
C LEU A 539 4.20 -10.62 -23.40
N THR A 540 5.29 -11.19 -23.91
CA THR A 540 5.30 -12.57 -24.40
C THR A 540 6.64 -13.24 -24.15
N SER A 541 6.61 -14.50 -23.73
CA SER A 541 7.76 -15.39 -23.74
C SER A 541 7.72 -16.38 -24.92
N GLU A 542 6.66 -16.33 -25.73
CA GLU A 542 6.47 -17.22 -26.87
C GLU A 542 7.25 -16.74 -28.09
N THR A 543 7.66 -17.68 -28.95
CA THR A 543 8.31 -17.38 -30.23
C THR A 543 7.39 -16.71 -31.25
N GLN A 544 6.09 -16.63 -30.97
CA GLN A 544 5.12 -16.00 -31.84
C GLN A 544 4.18 -15.10 -31.03
N LEU A 545 3.86 -13.94 -31.60
CA LEU A 545 2.83 -13.05 -31.08
C LEU A 545 1.92 -12.61 -32.22
N GLN A 546 0.61 -12.61 -31.99
CA GLN A 546 -0.37 -12.06 -32.92
C GLN A 546 -1.04 -10.84 -32.30
N ILE A 547 -0.86 -9.69 -32.92
CA ILE A 547 -1.46 -8.42 -32.49
C ILE A 547 -2.74 -8.20 -33.31
N PRO A 548 -3.93 -8.13 -32.68
CA PRO A 548 -5.16 -7.77 -33.36
C PRO A 548 -5.17 -6.28 -33.71
N LEU A 549 -5.72 -5.94 -34.88
CA LEU A 549 -5.76 -4.57 -35.41
C LEU A 549 -7.20 -4.04 -35.59
N ASP A 550 -8.21 -4.73 -35.06
CA ASP A 550 -9.62 -4.43 -35.30
C ASP A 550 -10.05 -3.00 -34.86
N ASN A 551 -9.31 -2.40 -33.92
CA ASN A 551 -9.54 -1.04 -33.41
C ASN A 551 -8.45 -0.04 -33.84
N VAL A 552 -7.59 -0.41 -34.80
CA VAL A 552 -6.49 0.43 -35.28
C VAL A 552 -6.87 1.06 -36.61
N SER A 553 -6.86 2.39 -36.68
CA SER A 553 -7.22 3.10 -37.93
C SER A 553 -6.19 2.84 -39.04
N PRO A 554 -6.58 2.82 -40.32
CA PRO A 554 -5.64 2.68 -41.43
C PRO A 554 -4.55 3.76 -41.38
N GLY A 555 -3.28 3.37 -41.52
CA GLY A 555 -2.17 4.28 -41.30
C GLY A 555 -0.80 3.60 -41.24
N LYS A 556 0.22 4.41 -40.94
CA LYS A 556 1.57 3.93 -40.65
C LYS A 556 1.74 3.85 -39.14
N TYR A 557 2.41 2.81 -38.69
CA TYR A 557 2.69 2.51 -37.29
C TYR A 557 4.11 1.95 -37.17
N LEU A 558 4.57 1.85 -35.93
CA LEU A 558 5.81 1.19 -35.54
C LEU A 558 5.46 0.04 -34.61
N ILE A 559 6.12 -1.09 -34.80
CA ILE A 559 6.18 -2.18 -33.83
C ILE A 559 7.52 -2.05 -33.14
N SER A 560 7.50 -1.72 -31.86
CA SER A 560 8.70 -1.70 -31.03
C SER A 560 8.77 -2.96 -30.18
N ILE A 561 9.94 -3.60 -30.15
CA ILE A 561 10.20 -4.86 -29.44
C ILE A 561 11.40 -4.61 -28.53
N LYS A 562 11.26 -4.86 -27.23
CA LYS A 562 12.38 -4.86 -26.29
C LYS A 562 12.54 -6.25 -25.69
N ALA A 563 13.70 -6.83 -25.93
CA ALA A 563 14.11 -8.08 -25.33
C ALA A 563 14.50 -7.85 -23.86
N PHE A 564 14.28 -8.84 -23.01
CA PHE A 564 14.77 -8.78 -21.62
C PHE A 564 16.31 -8.65 -21.54
N SER A 565 17.05 -9.02 -22.59
CA SER A 565 18.50 -8.75 -22.71
C SER A 565 18.86 -7.26 -22.78
N GLY A 566 17.86 -6.37 -22.93
CA GLY A 566 18.02 -4.92 -23.09
C GLY A 566 18.01 -4.46 -24.55
N ASP A 567 18.11 -5.38 -25.52
CA ASP A 567 18.10 -5.04 -26.94
C ASP A 567 16.71 -4.53 -27.38
N SER A 568 16.68 -3.41 -28.11
CA SER A 568 15.43 -2.81 -28.63
C SER A 568 15.44 -2.76 -30.16
N PHE A 569 14.31 -3.12 -30.78
CA PHE A 569 14.12 -3.21 -32.23
C PHE A 569 12.83 -2.51 -32.63
N VAL A 570 12.85 -1.78 -33.74
CA VAL A 570 11.66 -1.12 -34.28
C VAL A 570 11.44 -1.53 -35.73
N VAL A 571 10.20 -1.91 -36.06
CA VAL A 571 9.79 -2.33 -37.39
C VAL A 571 8.59 -1.50 -37.84
N ASN A 572 8.62 -0.96 -39.07
CA ASN A 572 7.47 -0.26 -39.64
C ASN A 572 6.31 -1.22 -39.90
N LEU A 573 5.09 -0.79 -39.62
CA LEU A 573 3.84 -1.49 -39.97
C LEU A 573 2.95 -0.54 -40.78
N VAL A 574 2.36 -1.05 -41.87
CA VAL A 574 1.26 -0.38 -42.57
C VAL A 574 -0.02 -1.12 -42.26
N VAL A 575 -1.03 -0.41 -41.76
CA VAL A 575 -2.38 -0.94 -41.49
C VAL A 575 -3.32 -0.40 -42.57
N ASN A 576 -4.05 -1.31 -43.24
CA ASN A 576 -4.95 -1.03 -44.36
C ASN A 576 -6.42 -1.05 -43.95
#